data_AF-A0A819XDX4-F1
#
_entry.id   AF-A0A819XDX4-F1
#
_cell.length_a   1.000
_cell.length_b   1.000
_cell.length_c   1.000
_cell.angle_alpha   90.00
_cell.angle_beta   90.00
_cell.angle_gamma   90.00
#
_symmetry.space_group_name_H-M   'P 1'
#
loop_
_entity.id
_entity.type
_entity.pdbx_description
1 polymer ?
#
loop_
_entity_poly.entity_id
_entity_poly.type
_entity_poly.pdbx_seq_one_letter_code
_entity_poly.pdbx_strand_id
1 'polypeptide(L)'
;MKQLARGDFFSLYFHTHNAAILVEMDKSRVSRPLVSSWEVLLSSAEITSNLLPRLVCFPLSQYYLQNLSQLSSKAQCELLIDFMNNTLEHNQSYKSSRAFDETRDVPVSLYVCHWWITQFQKVKIENPIKPYVQFTKKHRDQVRWDKALLPFRRSGLWMTMKVVFQTILIKNLGNFGNIVYKLLITYFLTYVIYTRQKSIDSKINVDLLIHCLRKIVRRLNKIDNSSLIIDSDTVKEWIENTKRNIEQQLYQTTALKHYYSKDSSIDPIGYTRFILTSLTVIRLMHQKLCADQRFERLRFHSIEIPHLIELFDYLLLPTRNDMIRARQLYNFFREYSQKQYPDLLGNIELSNAFGIHFANQSETMNESLNQIRAQAERDKQTKIKEVNNEKERYAQLMEEANKLTCECVFGTYLTGRGVRTYVKEKCVRCKTIEKAGNIKVDIYECPIPTRQESALAVIFGLQMPIEIRCYREILWQFINRPNPQPDNS
;
A
#
# COMPACT_ATOMS: atom_id res chain seq x y z
N MET A 1 -18.53 13.74 -45.97
CA MET A 1 -17.37 13.73 -46.90
C MET A 1 -17.35 14.89 -47.89
N LYS A 2 -18.45 15.28 -48.54
CA LYS A 2 -18.46 16.38 -49.54
C LYS A 2 -18.13 17.78 -48.99
N GLN A 3 -18.21 17.97 -47.67
CA GLN A 3 -17.95 19.25 -46.99
C GLN A 3 -16.53 19.37 -46.42
N LEU A 4 -15.65 18.39 -46.64
CA LEU A 4 -14.29 18.43 -46.08
C LEU A 4 -13.47 19.55 -46.72
N ALA A 5 -13.05 20.51 -45.90
CA ALA A 5 -12.22 21.64 -46.27
C ALA A 5 -10.72 21.29 -46.17
N ARG A 6 -9.87 22.22 -46.61
CA ARG A 6 -8.41 22.06 -46.53
C ARG A 6 -7.96 22.00 -45.06
N GLY A 7 -7.13 21.04 -44.73
CA GLY A 7 -6.65 20.81 -43.36
C GLY A 7 -7.61 19.99 -42.49
N ASP A 8 -8.77 19.58 -43.01
CA ASP A 8 -9.72 18.75 -42.28
C ASP A 8 -9.24 17.29 -42.18
N PHE A 9 -9.66 16.65 -41.10
CA PHE A 9 -9.45 15.23 -40.84
C PHE A 9 -10.81 14.55 -40.70
N PHE A 10 -10.97 13.38 -41.30
CA PHE A 10 -12.17 12.57 -41.22
C PHE A 10 -11.79 11.12 -40.93
N SER A 11 -12.32 10.54 -39.86
CA SER A 11 -12.01 9.17 -39.45
C SER A 11 -13.25 8.32 -39.33
N LEU A 12 -13.15 7.06 -39.73
CA LEU A 12 -14.18 6.03 -39.57
C LEU A 12 -13.60 4.80 -38.89
N TYR A 13 -14.41 4.17 -38.03
CA TYR A 13 -14.10 2.90 -37.37
C TYR A 13 -15.12 1.84 -37.81
N PHE A 14 -14.61 0.75 -38.39
CA PHE A 14 -15.39 -0.37 -38.90
C PHE A 14 -15.25 -1.55 -37.94
N HIS A 15 -16.15 -1.62 -36.96
CA HIS A 15 -16.09 -2.66 -35.94
C HIS A 15 -16.30 -4.08 -36.52
N THR A 16 -17.15 -4.22 -37.53
CA THR A 16 -17.42 -5.45 -38.30
C THR A 16 -16.24 -5.90 -39.18
N HIS A 17 -15.22 -5.06 -39.35
CA HIS A 17 -14.03 -5.37 -40.14
C HIS A 17 -12.73 -5.14 -39.35
N ASN A 18 -12.80 -4.92 -38.02
CA ASN A 18 -11.61 -4.67 -37.19
C ASN A 18 -10.65 -3.61 -37.76
N ALA A 19 -11.18 -2.60 -38.45
CA ALA A 19 -10.39 -1.66 -39.23
C ALA A 19 -10.77 -0.21 -38.94
N ALA A 20 -9.85 0.70 -39.18
CA ALA A 20 -10.10 2.13 -39.15
C ALA A 20 -9.47 2.81 -40.36
N ILE A 21 -10.12 3.89 -40.81
CA ILE A 21 -9.63 4.77 -41.87
C ILE A 21 -9.50 6.18 -41.30
N LEU A 22 -8.43 6.87 -41.68
CA LEU A 22 -8.26 8.31 -41.52
C LEU A 22 -7.98 8.92 -42.89
N VAL A 23 -8.86 9.84 -43.27
CA VAL A 23 -8.74 10.72 -44.44
C VAL A 23 -8.28 12.08 -43.95
N GLU A 24 -7.27 12.62 -44.61
CA GLU A 24 -6.72 13.94 -44.34
C GLU A 24 -6.73 14.76 -45.63
N MET A 25 -7.14 16.03 -45.51
CA MET A 25 -7.08 16.99 -46.61
C MET A 25 -5.78 17.80 -46.50
N ASP A 26 -4.84 17.57 -47.41
CA ASP A 26 -3.55 18.26 -47.45
C ASP A 26 -3.71 19.79 -47.42
N LYS A 27 -2.89 20.47 -46.61
CA LYS A 27 -2.85 21.93 -46.49
C LYS A 27 -2.09 22.60 -47.63
N SER A 28 -1.16 21.90 -48.25
CA SER A 28 -0.11 22.46 -49.12
C SER A 28 -0.32 22.26 -50.62
N ARG A 29 -1.22 21.36 -51.05
CA ARG A 29 -1.45 21.02 -52.46
C ARG A 29 -2.94 20.88 -52.81
N VAL A 30 -3.22 20.93 -54.12
CA VAL A 30 -4.50 20.61 -54.79
C VAL A 30 -5.27 19.52 -54.03
N SER A 31 -6.59 19.67 -53.90
CA SER A 31 -7.63 18.85 -53.22
C SER A 31 -7.50 17.31 -53.25
N ARG A 32 -6.33 16.78 -52.87
CA ARG A 32 -5.96 15.38 -52.91
C ARG A 32 -6.04 14.84 -51.48
N PRO A 33 -7.00 13.95 -51.19
CA PRO A 33 -7.08 13.33 -49.90
C PRO A 33 -5.92 12.35 -49.70
N LEU A 34 -5.31 12.41 -48.53
CA LEU A 34 -4.40 11.41 -48.02
C LEU A 34 -5.19 10.42 -47.17
N VAL A 35 -5.13 9.14 -47.53
CA VAL A 35 -5.87 8.08 -46.85
C VAL A 35 -4.91 7.15 -46.15
N SER A 36 -5.20 6.83 -44.89
CA SER A 36 -4.50 5.82 -44.12
C SER A 36 -5.51 4.84 -43.54
N SER A 37 -5.18 3.56 -43.56
CA SER A 37 -6.00 2.48 -43.03
C SER A 37 -5.17 1.58 -42.13
N TRP A 38 -5.77 1.04 -41.08
CA TRP A 38 -5.07 0.13 -40.18
C TRP A 38 -5.99 -0.83 -39.45
N GLU A 39 -5.41 -1.97 -39.09
CA GLU A 39 -6.02 -2.94 -38.21
C GLU A 39 -6.02 -2.44 -36.76
N VAL A 40 -7.15 -2.59 -36.08
CA VAL A 40 -7.39 -1.95 -34.78
C VAL A 40 -7.07 -2.88 -33.60
N LEU A 41 -7.44 -4.16 -33.70
CA LEU A 41 -7.22 -5.21 -32.70
C LEU A 41 -6.52 -6.40 -33.36
N LEU A 42 -5.87 -7.25 -32.57
CA LEU A 42 -5.19 -8.43 -33.09
C LEU A 42 -6.07 -9.67 -32.91
N SER A 43 -5.85 -10.67 -33.76
CA SER A 43 -6.50 -11.97 -33.63
C SER A 43 -6.10 -12.66 -32.33
N SER A 44 -6.96 -13.55 -31.83
CA SER A 44 -6.68 -14.33 -30.62
C SER A 44 -5.38 -15.12 -30.77
N ALA A 45 -5.17 -15.72 -31.95
CA ALA A 45 -3.96 -16.47 -32.27
C ALA A 45 -2.71 -15.61 -32.10
N GLU A 46 -2.67 -14.42 -32.71
CA GLU A 46 -1.54 -13.49 -32.62
C GLU A 46 -1.28 -12.98 -31.19
N ILE A 47 -2.34 -12.81 -30.39
CA ILE A 47 -2.22 -12.42 -28.98
C ILE A 47 -1.61 -13.56 -28.15
N THR A 48 -2.05 -14.79 -28.38
CA THR A 48 -1.60 -15.96 -27.61
C THR A 48 -0.23 -16.48 -28.02
N SER A 49 0.19 -16.26 -29.27
CA SER A 49 1.47 -16.75 -29.79
C SER A 49 2.67 -15.94 -29.29
N ASN A 50 2.45 -14.75 -28.70
CA ASN A 50 3.52 -13.84 -28.30
C ASN A 50 3.45 -13.47 -26.81
N LEU A 51 4.54 -13.72 -26.08
CA LEU A 51 4.69 -13.30 -24.69
C LEU A 51 4.87 -11.77 -24.54
N LEU A 52 5.35 -11.10 -25.60
CA LEU A 52 5.59 -9.65 -25.61
C LEU A 52 4.44 -8.87 -26.29
N PRO A 53 4.10 -7.67 -25.80
CA PRO A 53 3.06 -6.85 -26.40
C PRO A 53 3.49 -6.31 -27.78
N ARG A 54 2.68 -6.55 -28.82
CA ARG A 54 2.91 -6.03 -30.18
C ARG A 54 2.85 -4.49 -30.19
N LEU A 55 3.87 -3.87 -30.77
CA LEU A 55 3.96 -2.43 -30.98
C LEU A 55 3.67 -2.12 -32.44
N VAL A 56 2.70 -1.24 -32.69
CA VAL A 56 2.41 -0.72 -34.03
C VAL A 56 2.91 0.72 -34.10
N CYS A 57 3.68 1.03 -35.14
CA CYS A 57 4.20 2.37 -35.40
C CYS A 57 3.26 3.11 -36.35
N PHE A 58 3.00 4.38 -36.05
CA PHE A 58 2.18 5.29 -36.85
C PHE A 58 3.00 6.52 -37.27
N PRO A 59 2.71 7.12 -38.44
CA PRO A 59 1.70 6.68 -39.41
C PRO A 59 2.10 5.36 -40.11
N LEU A 60 1.09 4.56 -40.46
CA LEU A 60 1.25 3.42 -41.37
C LEU A 60 1.28 3.91 -42.82
N SER A 61 1.28 2.99 -43.79
CA SER A 61 1.23 3.34 -45.22
C SER A 61 0.10 4.32 -45.52
N GLN A 62 0.44 5.41 -46.21
CA GLN A 62 -0.50 6.46 -46.59
C GLN A 62 -0.62 6.49 -48.11
N TYR A 63 -1.82 6.82 -48.58
CA TYR A 63 -2.21 6.71 -49.98
C TYR A 63 -2.81 8.03 -50.46
N TYR A 64 -2.18 8.67 -51.44
CA TYR A 64 -2.75 9.84 -52.09
C TYR A 64 -3.78 9.41 -53.14
N LEU A 65 -5.00 9.92 -52.97
CA LEU A 65 -6.04 9.83 -53.97
C LEU A 65 -5.94 11.01 -54.95
N GLN A 66 -6.49 10.83 -56.15
CA GLN A 66 -6.40 11.84 -57.20
C GLN A 66 -7.29 13.05 -56.91
N ASN A 67 -8.47 12.81 -56.34
CA ASN A 67 -9.46 13.83 -56.01
C ASN A 67 -10.41 13.35 -54.90
N LEU A 68 -11.14 14.29 -54.30
CA LEU A 68 -12.16 14.00 -53.28
C LEU A 68 -13.41 13.31 -53.87
N SER A 69 -13.66 13.44 -55.16
CA SER A 69 -14.82 12.80 -55.81
C SER A 69 -14.70 11.26 -55.83
N GLN A 70 -13.48 10.72 -55.85
CA GLN A 70 -13.23 9.28 -55.65
C GLN A 70 -13.82 8.77 -54.33
N LEU A 71 -13.66 9.51 -53.22
CA LEU A 71 -14.21 9.12 -51.91
C LEU A 71 -15.70 9.38 -51.76
N SER A 72 -16.21 10.41 -52.42
CA SER A 72 -17.61 10.87 -52.26
C SER A 72 -18.57 10.35 -53.34
N SER A 73 -18.10 9.42 -54.18
CA SER A 73 -18.95 8.70 -55.12
C SER A 73 -20.01 7.86 -54.39
N LYS A 74 -21.19 7.72 -54.98
CA LYS A 74 -22.31 6.97 -54.38
C LYS A 74 -21.91 5.53 -54.04
N ALA A 75 -21.28 4.84 -54.98
CA ALA A 75 -20.82 3.46 -54.81
C ALA A 75 -19.83 3.30 -53.62
N GLN A 76 -18.91 4.24 -53.45
CA GLN A 76 -17.96 4.19 -52.32
C GLN A 76 -18.65 4.45 -50.99
N CYS A 77 -19.58 5.41 -50.93
CA CYS A 77 -20.38 5.64 -49.72
C CYS A 77 -21.22 4.42 -49.35
N GLU A 78 -21.88 3.78 -50.31
CA GLU A 78 -22.67 2.55 -50.11
C GLU A 78 -21.80 1.41 -49.61
N LEU A 79 -20.62 1.21 -50.21
CA LEU A 79 -19.65 0.22 -49.77
C LEU A 79 -19.15 0.47 -48.33
N LEU A 80 -18.86 1.72 -47.96
CA LEU A 80 -18.45 2.04 -46.60
C LEU A 80 -19.58 1.79 -45.60
N ILE A 81 -20.83 2.07 -45.96
CA ILE A 81 -21.99 1.75 -45.12
C ILE A 81 -22.14 0.24 -44.96
N ASP A 82 -21.97 -0.52 -46.05
CA ASP A 82 -21.98 -1.98 -46.02
C ASP A 82 -20.89 -2.52 -45.10
N PHE A 83 -19.66 -2.00 -45.22
CA PHE A 83 -18.56 -2.32 -44.33
C PHE A 83 -18.79 -1.92 -42.87
N MET A 84 -19.67 -0.98 -42.56
CA MET A 84 -20.00 -0.63 -41.17
C MET A 84 -21.04 -1.56 -40.55
N ASN A 85 -21.89 -2.18 -41.37
CA ASN A 85 -23.05 -2.94 -40.91
C ASN A 85 -22.88 -4.46 -41.04
N ASN A 86 -22.12 -4.92 -42.03
CA ASN A 86 -21.96 -6.33 -42.35
C ASN A 86 -20.52 -6.77 -42.10
N THR A 87 -20.32 -8.02 -41.68
CA THR A 87 -19.01 -8.65 -41.56
C THR A 87 -18.81 -9.60 -42.73
N LEU A 88 -17.75 -9.43 -43.51
CA LEU A 88 -17.48 -10.28 -44.68
C LEU A 88 -16.82 -11.60 -44.33
N GLU A 89 -15.86 -11.60 -43.40
CA GLU A 89 -15.06 -12.78 -43.09
C GLU A 89 -14.60 -12.77 -41.63
N HIS A 90 -14.66 -13.95 -41.01
CA HIS A 90 -14.11 -14.24 -39.70
C HIS A 90 -12.90 -15.17 -39.81
N ASN A 91 -12.00 -15.12 -38.83
CA ASN A 91 -10.98 -16.16 -38.69
C ASN A 91 -11.64 -17.52 -38.49
N GLN A 92 -11.04 -18.58 -39.03
CA GLN A 92 -11.58 -19.94 -38.90
C GLN A 92 -10.98 -20.68 -37.71
N SER A 93 -11.80 -21.46 -37.02
CA SER A 93 -11.37 -22.47 -36.04
C SER A 93 -11.75 -23.87 -36.49
N TYR A 94 -10.93 -24.86 -36.14
CA TYR A 94 -11.12 -26.24 -36.57
C TYR A 94 -11.67 -27.08 -35.41
N LYS A 95 -12.79 -27.77 -35.65
CA LYS A 95 -13.37 -28.77 -34.73
C LYS A 95 -13.63 -30.06 -35.49
N SER A 96 -13.07 -31.16 -35.00
CA SER A 96 -13.17 -32.47 -35.66
C SER A 96 -12.85 -32.39 -37.17
N SER A 97 -11.76 -31.70 -37.51
CA SER A 97 -11.28 -31.49 -38.90
C SER A 97 -12.21 -30.71 -39.84
N ARG A 98 -13.25 -30.04 -39.32
CA ARG A 98 -14.09 -29.09 -40.08
C ARG A 98 -13.79 -27.65 -39.64
N ALA A 99 -13.70 -26.75 -40.61
CA ALA A 99 -13.53 -25.32 -40.37
C ALA A 99 -14.87 -24.68 -40.05
N PHE A 100 -14.87 -23.79 -39.06
CA PHE A 100 -16.02 -22.99 -38.65
C PHE A 100 -15.57 -21.54 -38.45
N ASP A 101 -16.46 -20.59 -38.75
CA ASP A 101 -16.22 -19.19 -38.46
C ASP A 101 -16.12 -18.96 -36.96
N GLU A 102 -14.99 -18.41 -36.53
CA GLU A 102 -14.75 -18.03 -35.14
C GLU A 102 -15.31 -16.62 -34.92
N THR A 103 -16.63 -16.52 -34.84
CA THR A 103 -17.37 -15.27 -34.61
C THR A 103 -17.03 -14.58 -33.28
N ARG A 104 -16.37 -15.29 -32.38
CA ARG A 104 -15.81 -14.81 -31.11
C ARG A 104 -14.49 -14.07 -31.27
N ASP A 105 -13.79 -14.27 -32.40
CA ASP A 105 -12.56 -13.56 -32.72
C ASP A 105 -12.85 -12.24 -33.46
N VAL A 106 -11.82 -11.42 -33.64
CA VAL A 106 -11.96 -10.20 -34.43
C VAL A 106 -12.15 -10.54 -35.92
N PRO A 107 -13.01 -9.80 -36.64
CA PRO A 107 -13.15 -9.96 -38.09
C PRO A 107 -11.85 -9.66 -38.85
N VAL A 108 -11.77 -10.17 -40.08
CA VAL A 108 -10.63 -9.96 -40.97
C VAL A 108 -10.58 -8.51 -41.45
N SER A 109 -9.43 -7.84 -41.23
CA SER A 109 -9.22 -6.42 -41.56
C SER A 109 -8.85 -6.17 -43.03
N LEU A 110 -8.53 -7.22 -43.79
CA LEU A 110 -7.99 -7.15 -45.15
C LEU A 110 -8.87 -6.35 -46.11
N TYR A 111 -10.20 -6.50 -46.02
CA TYR A 111 -11.14 -5.86 -46.94
C TYR A 111 -11.08 -4.34 -46.88
N VAL A 112 -11.02 -3.77 -45.67
CA VAL A 112 -10.95 -2.32 -45.47
C VAL A 112 -9.51 -1.82 -45.57
N CYS A 113 -8.55 -2.55 -45.00
CA CYS A 113 -7.17 -2.08 -44.93
C CYS A 113 -6.43 -2.18 -46.28
N HIS A 114 -6.73 -3.19 -47.10
CA HIS A 114 -6.00 -3.47 -48.33
C HIS A 114 -6.91 -3.43 -49.56
N TRP A 115 -7.94 -4.28 -49.63
CA TRP A 115 -8.76 -4.43 -50.83
C TRP A 115 -9.51 -3.14 -51.22
N TRP A 116 -10.02 -2.40 -50.24
CA TRP A 116 -10.71 -1.14 -50.49
C TRP A 116 -9.79 -0.10 -51.13
N ILE A 117 -8.52 -0.05 -50.71
CA ILE A 117 -7.53 0.87 -51.28
C ILE A 117 -7.25 0.53 -52.76
N THR A 118 -7.29 -0.75 -53.15
CA THR A 118 -7.07 -1.15 -54.56
C THR A 118 -8.21 -0.77 -55.49
N GLN A 119 -9.37 -0.36 -54.96
CA GLN A 119 -10.50 0.10 -55.77
C GLN A 119 -10.30 1.51 -56.34
N PHE A 120 -9.31 2.26 -55.84
CA PHE A 120 -9.01 3.60 -56.32
C PHE A 120 -8.02 3.56 -57.49
N GLN A 121 -8.30 4.34 -58.53
CA GLN A 121 -7.41 4.46 -59.69
C GLN A 121 -6.23 5.38 -59.38
N LYS A 122 -5.04 5.00 -59.86
CA LYS A 122 -3.81 5.83 -59.85
C LYS A 122 -3.40 6.32 -58.45
N VAL A 123 -3.57 5.46 -57.44
CA VAL A 123 -3.12 5.71 -56.06
C VAL A 123 -1.60 5.82 -56.03
N LYS A 124 -1.08 6.82 -55.32
CA LYS A 124 0.35 6.93 -55.03
C LYS A 124 0.60 6.61 -53.57
N ILE A 125 1.50 5.66 -53.31
CA ILE A 125 1.96 5.34 -51.96
C ILE A 125 2.90 6.46 -51.52
N GLU A 126 2.58 7.10 -50.39
CA GLU A 126 3.51 7.97 -49.70
C GLU A 126 4.29 7.13 -48.69
N ASN A 127 5.59 6.98 -48.96
CA ASN A 127 6.51 6.54 -47.92
C ASN A 127 6.79 7.75 -47.02
N PRO A 128 6.66 7.64 -45.68
CA PRO A 128 6.85 8.77 -44.78
C PRO A 128 8.28 9.32 -44.93
N ILE A 129 8.43 10.46 -45.61
CA ILE A 129 9.71 11.17 -45.75
C ILE A 129 9.96 11.95 -44.45
N LYS A 130 11.16 11.84 -43.88
CA LYS A 130 11.54 12.60 -42.67
C LYS A 130 11.35 14.12 -42.89
N PRO A 131 10.91 14.89 -41.87
CA PRO A 131 10.83 14.51 -40.46
C PRO A 131 9.38 14.32 -39.98
N TYR A 132 8.70 13.23 -40.39
CA TYR A 132 7.47 12.83 -39.69
C TYR A 132 7.79 12.30 -38.28
N VAL A 133 7.17 12.90 -37.27
CA VAL A 133 7.26 12.43 -35.89
C VAL A 133 6.44 11.15 -35.75
N GLN A 134 7.12 10.03 -35.67
CA GLN A 134 6.47 8.72 -35.51
C GLN A 134 6.05 8.49 -34.05
N PHE A 135 4.98 7.72 -33.84
CA PHE A 135 4.58 7.29 -32.51
C PHE A 135 4.11 5.84 -32.50
N THR A 136 4.28 5.18 -31.35
CA THR A 136 3.91 3.78 -31.19
C THR A 136 2.69 3.59 -30.29
N LYS A 137 1.85 2.61 -30.63
CA LYS A 137 0.76 2.13 -29.79
C LYS A 137 0.96 0.66 -29.46
N LYS A 138 0.73 0.33 -28.20
CA LYS A 138 0.79 -1.06 -27.71
C LYS A 138 -0.57 -1.72 -27.89
N HIS A 139 -0.63 -2.79 -28.67
CA HIS A 139 -1.73 -3.75 -28.65
C HIS A 139 -1.48 -4.68 -27.45
N ARG A 140 -2.45 -4.79 -26.54
CA ARG A 140 -2.33 -5.64 -25.35
C ARG A 140 -3.71 -6.07 -24.90
N ASP A 141 -3.99 -7.34 -25.08
CA ASP A 141 -5.17 -8.00 -24.57
C ASP A 141 -4.77 -8.98 -23.46
N GLN A 142 -5.76 -9.45 -22.69
CA GLN A 142 -5.54 -10.46 -21.67
C GLN A 142 -6.51 -11.61 -21.90
N VAL A 143 -6.00 -12.80 -22.13
CA VAL A 143 -6.81 -14.01 -22.19
C VAL A 143 -6.89 -14.57 -20.77
N ARG A 144 -8.07 -14.49 -20.14
CA ARG A 144 -8.34 -15.17 -18.86
C ARG A 144 -9.12 -16.44 -19.19
N TRP A 145 -8.62 -17.60 -18.77
CA TRP A 145 -9.16 -18.91 -19.19
C TRP A 145 -10.15 -19.55 -18.21
N ASP A 146 -10.33 -19.01 -17.00
CA ASP A 146 -11.32 -19.57 -16.06
C ASP A 146 -12.72 -19.03 -16.39
N LYS A 147 -13.55 -19.88 -17.02
CA LYS A 147 -14.97 -19.64 -17.34
C LYS A 147 -15.28 -18.43 -18.25
N ALA A 148 -14.29 -17.89 -18.96
CA ALA A 148 -14.52 -16.80 -19.91
C ALA A 148 -14.71 -17.34 -21.34
N LEU A 149 -15.85 -17.03 -21.96
CA LEU A 149 -16.15 -17.40 -23.35
C LEU A 149 -15.30 -16.63 -24.37
N LEU A 150 -14.74 -15.48 -23.99
CA LEU A 150 -14.00 -14.52 -24.83
C LEU A 150 -12.78 -13.94 -24.09
N PRO A 151 -11.65 -13.67 -24.77
CA PRO A 151 -10.54 -12.91 -24.19
C PRO A 151 -11.01 -11.49 -23.84
N PHE A 152 -10.44 -10.90 -22.78
CA PHE A 152 -10.69 -9.49 -22.48
C PHE A 152 -10.00 -8.63 -23.54
N ARG A 153 -10.81 -8.03 -24.42
CA ARG A 153 -10.35 -7.15 -25.50
C ARG A 153 -10.46 -5.69 -25.13
N ARG A 154 -9.49 -4.90 -25.61
CA ARG A 154 -9.59 -3.45 -25.56
C ARG A 154 -10.61 -2.93 -26.58
N SER A 155 -11.25 -1.81 -26.26
CA SER A 155 -12.12 -1.12 -27.22
C SER A 155 -11.33 -0.68 -28.45
N GLY A 156 -11.72 -1.19 -29.62
CA GLY A 156 -11.16 -0.78 -30.90
C GLY A 156 -11.44 0.68 -31.21
N LEU A 157 -12.67 1.15 -30.97
CA LEU A 157 -13.04 2.56 -31.09
C LEU A 157 -12.09 3.48 -30.29
N TRP A 158 -11.81 3.13 -29.03
CA TRP A 158 -10.87 3.89 -28.20
C TRP A 158 -9.44 3.87 -28.76
N MET A 159 -9.01 2.75 -29.36
CA MET A 159 -7.72 2.68 -30.05
C MET A 159 -7.68 3.63 -31.23
N THR A 160 -8.71 3.63 -32.07
CA THR A 160 -8.88 4.53 -33.21
C THR A 160 -8.83 5.99 -32.76
N MET A 161 -9.64 6.39 -31.77
CA MET A 161 -9.63 7.77 -31.25
C MET A 161 -8.23 8.21 -30.79
N LYS A 162 -7.49 7.34 -30.08
CA LYS A 162 -6.13 7.64 -29.61
C LYS A 162 -5.12 7.80 -30.75
N VAL A 163 -5.26 7.04 -31.83
CA VAL A 163 -4.39 7.13 -33.01
C VAL A 163 -4.72 8.42 -33.77
N VAL A 164 -6.00 8.68 -34.02
CA VAL A 164 -6.48 9.88 -34.72
C VAL A 164 -6.08 11.15 -33.97
N PHE A 165 -6.40 11.26 -32.67
CA PHE A 165 -6.03 12.45 -31.88
C PHE A 165 -4.52 12.68 -31.84
N GLN A 166 -3.73 11.64 -31.64
CA GLN A 166 -2.27 11.79 -31.62
C GLN A 166 -1.74 12.20 -33.00
N THR A 167 -2.29 11.67 -34.09
CA THR A 167 -1.92 12.01 -35.46
C THR A 167 -2.23 13.47 -35.77
N ILE A 168 -3.45 13.93 -35.48
CA ILE A 168 -3.88 15.31 -35.70
C ILE A 168 -2.99 16.28 -34.92
N LEU A 169 -2.74 16.00 -33.64
CA LEU A 169 -1.91 16.85 -32.79
C LEU A 169 -0.46 16.90 -33.27
N ILE A 170 0.12 15.76 -33.64
CA ILE A 170 1.49 15.71 -34.17
C ILE A 170 1.60 16.44 -35.51
N LYS A 171 0.62 16.29 -36.41
CA LYS A 171 0.63 16.99 -37.70
C LYS A 171 0.52 18.51 -37.55
N ASN A 172 -0.28 18.98 -36.59
CA ASN A 172 -0.48 20.41 -36.40
C ASN A 172 0.62 21.06 -35.54
N LEU A 173 1.19 20.34 -34.58
CA LEU A 173 2.09 20.89 -33.54
C LEU A 173 3.49 20.26 -33.54
N GLY A 174 3.80 19.37 -34.48
CA GLY A 174 5.07 18.65 -34.56
C GLY A 174 5.36 17.83 -33.28
N ASN A 175 6.59 17.97 -32.77
CA ASN A 175 7.03 17.29 -31.54
C ASN A 175 6.17 17.63 -30.31
N PHE A 176 5.66 18.87 -30.23
CA PHE A 176 4.78 19.31 -29.14
C PHE A 176 3.45 18.56 -29.15
N GLY A 177 2.98 18.12 -30.33
CA GLY A 177 1.73 17.39 -30.47
C GLY A 177 1.68 16.08 -29.67
N ASN A 178 2.81 15.39 -29.52
CA ASN A 178 2.90 14.19 -28.69
C ASN A 178 2.70 14.51 -27.20
N ILE A 179 3.19 15.66 -26.75
CA ILE A 179 3.09 16.11 -25.37
C ILE A 179 1.65 16.55 -25.10
N VAL A 180 1.09 17.41 -25.95
CA VAL A 180 -0.32 17.82 -25.89
C VAL A 180 -1.25 16.60 -25.88
N TYR A 181 -0.96 15.58 -26.70
CA TYR A 181 -1.72 14.33 -26.68
C TYR A 181 -1.67 13.62 -25.32
N LYS A 182 -0.48 13.50 -24.72
CA LYS A 182 -0.34 12.88 -23.39
C LYS A 182 -1.13 13.67 -22.34
N LEU A 183 -1.06 15.01 -22.39
CA LEU A 183 -1.76 15.91 -21.47
C LEU A 183 -3.28 15.78 -21.62
N LEU A 184 -3.80 15.81 -22.85
CA LEU A 184 -5.22 15.66 -23.14
C LEU A 184 -5.78 14.32 -22.64
N ILE A 185 -5.05 13.22 -22.83
CA ILE A 185 -5.46 11.91 -22.32
C ILE A 185 -5.43 11.87 -20.79
N THR A 186 -4.45 12.51 -20.15
CA THR A 186 -4.39 12.61 -18.68
C THR A 186 -5.58 13.41 -18.16
N TYR A 187 -5.84 14.59 -18.73
CA TYR A 187 -6.98 15.43 -18.38
C TYR A 187 -8.31 14.70 -18.53
N PHE A 188 -8.53 14.02 -19.66
CA PHE A 188 -9.73 13.21 -19.90
C PHE A 188 -9.92 12.14 -18.82
N LEU A 189 -8.86 11.41 -18.46
CA LEU A 189 -8.93 10.39 -17.41
C LEU A 189 -9.29 11.00 -16.05
N THR A 190 -8.69 12.13 -15.69
CA THR A 190 -9.00 12.86 -14.44
C THR A 190 -10.44 13.36 -14.44
N TYR A 191 -10.90 13.96 -15.55
CA TYR A 191 -12.27 14.46 -15.71
C TYR A 191 -13.32 13.34 -15.55
N VAL A 192 -13.07 12.17 -16.15
CA VAL A 192 -13.97 11.00 -16.03
C VAL A 192 -14.08 10.52 -14.57
N ILE A 193 -12.98 10.53 -13.81
CA ILE A 193 -13.01 10.19 -12.38
C ILE A 193 -13.82 11.22 -11.61
N TYR A 194 -13.52 12.51 -11.80
CA TYR A 194 -14.15 13.62 -11.08
C TYR A 194 -15.67 13.67 -11.29
N THR A 195 -16.11 13.62 -12.55
CA THR A 195 -17.55 13.66 -12.91
C THR A 195 -18.33 12.49 -12.32
N ARG A 196 -17.74 11.29 -12.31
CA ARG A 196 -18.37 10.10 -11.74
C ARG A 196 -18.39 10.11 -10.21
N GLN A 197 -17.41 10.72 -9.56
CA GLN A 197 -17.38 10.86 -8.09
C GLN A 197 -18.48 11.80 -7.58
N LYS A 198 -18.88 12.78 -8.40
CA LYS A 198 -19.91 13.77 -8.07
C LYS A 198 -21.36 13.30 -8.33
N SER A 199 -21.55 12.20 -9.07
CA SER A 199 -22.90 11.66 -9.31
C SER A 199 -23.40 10.91 -8.08
N ILE A 200 -24.52 11.37 -7.51
CA ILE A 200 -25.13 10.84 -6.27
C ILE A 200 -25.53 9.36 -6.41
N ASP A 201 -25.86 8.89 -7.62
CA ASP A 201 -26.42 7.55 -7.86
C ASP A 201 -25.42 6.50 -8.40
N SER A 202 -24.14 6.83 -8.62
CA SER A 202 -23.18 5.85 -9.15
C SER A 202 -21.97 5.64 -8.25
N LYS A 203 -21.97 4.54 -7.48
CA LYS A 203 -20.75 4.02 -6.84
C LYS A 203 -19.80 3.55 -7.94
N ILE A 204 -18.76 4.33 -8.23
CA ILE A 204 -17.65 3.86 -9.07
C ILE A 204 -17.06 2.60 -8.42
N ASN A 205 -16.92 1.54 -9.21
CA ASN A 205 -16.20 0.35 -8.76
C ASN A 205 -14.76 0.75 -8.36
N VAL A 206 -14.36 0.47 -7.13
CA VAL A 206 -13.07 0.89 -6.57
C VAL A 206 -11.88 0.32 -7.36
N ASP A 207 -12.00 -0.89 -7.93
CA ASP A 207 -10.97 -1.46 -8.81
C ASP A 207 -10.78 -0.59 -10.07
N LEU A 208 -11.89 -0.09 -10.63
CA LEU A 208 -11.86 0.81 -11.79
C LEU A 208 -11.18 2.14 -11.43
N LEU A 209 -11.47 2.70 -10.25
CA LEU A 209 -10.83 3.91 -9.75
C LEU A 209 -9.31 3.72 -9.63
N ILE A 210 -8.86 2.66 -8.96
CA ILE A 210 -7.43 2.35 -8.80
C ILE A 210 -6.75 2.14 -10.16
N HIS A 211 -7.41 1.47 -11.11
CA HIS A 211 -6.87 1.30 -12.45
C HIS A 211 -6.76 2.62 -13.22
N CYS A 212 -7.71 3.53 -13.06
CA CYS A 212 -7.65 4.88 -13.65
C CYS A 212 -6.54 5.71 -13.02
N LEU A 213 -6.40 5.69 -11.69
CA LEU A 213 -5.34 6.39 -10.95
C LEU A 213 -3.94 5.91 -11.37
N ARG A 214 -3.72 4.59 -11.44
CA ARG A 214 -2.46 4.01 -11.95
C ARG A 214 -2.16 4.43 -13.39
N LYS A 215 -3.20 4.60 -14.24
CA LYS A 215 -3.02 5.08 -15.61
C LYS A 215 -2.62 6.55 -15.63
N ILE A 216 -3.19 7.39 -14.75
CA ILE A 216 -2.85 8.80 -14.59
C ILE A 216 -1.40 8.93 -14.13
N VAL A 217 -0.99 8.27 -13.05
CA VAL A 217 0.39 8.30 -12.53
C VAL A 217 1.40 7.88 -13.61
N ARG A 218 1.16 6.75 -14.29
CA ARG A 218 2.03 6.30 -15.40
C ARG A 218 2.07 7.29 -16.56
N ARG A 219 1.06 8.14 -16.72
CA ARG A 219 1.03 9.18 -17.77
C ARG A 219 1.77 10.43 -17.33
N LEU A 220 1.65 10.83 -16.06
CA LEU A 220 2.45 11.91 -15.47
C LEU A 220 3.95 11.61 -15.61
N ASN A 221 4.40 10.40 -15.25
CA ASN A 221 5.81 10.03 -15.44
C ASN A 221 6.25 10.07 -16.91
N LYS A 222 5.34 9.78 -17.86
CA LYS A 222 5.63 9.88 -19.31
C LYS A 222 5.66 11.32 -19.82
N ILE A 223 5.02 12.24 -19.10
CA ILE A 223 5.05 13.67 -19.37
C ILE A 223 6.36 14.23 -18.81
N ASP A 224 6.73 13.87 -17.57
CA ASP A 224 7.99 14.28 -16.93
C ASP A 224 9.22 13.86 -17.73
N ASN A 225 9.25 12.61 -18.19
CA ASN A 225 10.34 12.13 -19.04
C ASN A 225 10.38 12.84 -20.42
N SER A 226 9.31 13.51 -20.83
CA SER A 226 9.25 14.28 -22.09
C SER A 226 9.44 15.78 -21.88
N SER A 227 9.19 16.32 -20.68
CA SER A 227 9.44 17.72 -20.34
C SER A 227 10.93 18.03 -20.17
N LEU A 228 11.77 17.03 -19.92
CA LEU A 228 13.24 17.14 -19.98
C LEU A 228 13.77 17.60 -21.36
N ILE A 229 12.93 17.62 -22.40
CA ILE A 229 13.29 17.95 -23.79
C ILE A 229 12.71 19.32 -24.19
N ILE A 230 11.82 19.92 -23.39
CA ILE A 230 11.10 21.16 -23.75
C ILE A 230 11.59 22.34 -22.92
N ASP A 231 12.09 23.37 -23.60
CA ASP A 231 12.44 24.64 -22.97
C ASP A 231 11.31 25.69 -23.13
N SER A 232 10.15 25.40 -22.54
CA SER A 232 8.99 26.31 -22.53
C SER A 232 8.42 26.41 -21.13
N ASP A 233 8.57 27.58 -20.52
CA ASP A 233 8.17 27.85 -19.13
C ASP A 233 6.66 27.77 -18.94
N THR A 234 5.87 28.13 -19.96
CA THR A 234 4.40 28.01 -19.97
C THR A 234 3.93 26.55 -19.92
N VAL A 235 4.62 25.65 -20.63
CA VAL A 235 4.29 24.21 -20.59
C VAL A 235 4.71 23.60 -19.25
N LYS A 236 5.87 24.00 -18.72
CA LYS A 236 6.34 23.58 -17.39
C LYS A 236 5.35 24.03 -16.30
N GLU A 237 4.94 25.30 -16.31
CA GLU A 237 3.99 25.86 -15.35
C GLU A 237 2.62 25.16 -15.41
N TRP A 238 2.10 24.90 -16.61
CA TRP A 238 0.84 24.18 -16.78
C TRP A 238 0.93 22.72 -16.31
N ILE A 239 2.06 22.04 -16.56
CA ILE A 239 2.33 20.69 -16.05
C ILE A 239 2.33 20.71 -14.52
N GLU A 240 3.01 21.65 -13.90
CA GLU A 240 3.06 21.78 -12.43
C GLU A 240 1.70 22.15 -11.83
N ASN A 241 0.92 23.03 -12.46
CA ASN A 241 -0.47 23.30 -12.05
C ASN A 241 -1.36 22.06 -12.18
N THR A 242 -1.19 21.29 -13.25
CA THR A 242 -1.97 20.06 -13.46
C THR A 242 -1.58 18.97 -12.46
N LYS A 243 -0.27 18.84 -12.15
CA LYS A 243 0.21 17.97 -11.06
C LYS A 243 -0.39 18.39 -9.74
N ARG A 244 -0.29 19.66 -9.36
CA ARG A 244 -0.86 20.18 -8.11
C ARG A 244 -2.36 19.94 -8.03
N ASN A 245 -3.11 20.17 -9.09
CA ASN A 245 -4.55 19.88 -9.13
C ASN A 245 -4.87 18.39 -9.00
N ILE A 246 -4.06 17.50 -9.59
CA ILE A 246 -4.23 16.05 -9.47
C ILE A 246 -3.80 15.56 -8.07
N GLU A 247 -2.71 16.08 -7.52
CA GLU A 247 -2.18 15.76 -6.19
C GLU A 247 -3.14 16.22 -5.08
N GLN A 248 -3.70 17.42 -5.20
CA GLN A 248 -4.75 17.93 -4.31
C GLN A 248 -6.05 17.09 -4.38
N GLN A 249 -6.27 16.37 -5.50
CA GLN A 249 -7.44 15.52 -5.71
C GLN A 249 -7.16 14.02 -5.44
N LEU A 250 -5.91 13.60 -5.16
CA LEU A 250 -5.54 12.19 -4.94
C LEU A 250 -5.17 11.90 -3.48
N TYR A 251 -6.07 11.18 -2.81
CA TYR A 251 -5.80 10.44 -1.56
C TYR A 251 -4.54 9.53 -1.64
N GLN A 252 -4.24 8.99 -2.83
CA GLN A 252 -3.12 8.06 -3.04
C GLN A 252 -1.74 8.72 -2.95
N THR A 253 -1.60 10.01 -3.25
CA THR A 253 -0.30 10.71 -3.13
C THR A 253 0.03 11.02 -1.67
N THR A 254 -0.97 11.36 -0.85
CA THR A 254 -0.80 11.49 0.61
C THR A 254 -0.45 10.15 1.24
N ALA A 255 -1.13 9.06 0.84
CA ALA A 255 -0.82 7.71 1.29
C ALA A 255 0.57 7.23 0.80
N LEU A 256 0.99 7.55 -0.42
CA LEU A 256 2.33 7.18 -0.92
C LEU A 256 3.45 7.98 -0.21
N LYS A 257 3.24 9.27 0.08
CA LYS A 257 4.17 10.08 0.88
C LYS A 257 4.32 9.56 2.31
N HIS A 258 3.27 8.97 2.89
CA HIS A 258 3.33 8.30 4.20
C HIS A 258 4.32 7.14 4.26
N TYR A 259 4.59 6.45 3.13
CA TYR A 259 5.48 5.29 3.08
C TYR A 259 6.88 5.57 2.50
N TYR A 260 7.16 6.80 2.05
CA TYR A 260 8.43 7.15 1.40
C TYR A 260 9.34 7.88 2.39
N SER A 261 10.54 7.34 2.67
CA SER A 261 11.62 8.04 3.38
C SER A 261 12.90 8.01 2.55
N LYS A 262 13.73 9.07 2.62
CA LYS A 262 15.02 9.14 1.92
C LYS A 262 15.99 8.02 2.29
N ASP A 263 15.86 7.48 3.50
CA ASP A 263 16.79 6.50 4.07
C ASP A 263 16.38 5.04 3.85
N SER A 264 15.17 4.75 3.34
CA SER A 264 14.75 3.37 3.08
C SER A 264 13.69 3.25 1.98
N SER A 265 13.93 2.35 1.00
CA SER A 265 12.91 1.99 0.00
C SER A 265 11.93 0.98 0.58
N ILE A 266 10.92 1.44 1.32
CA ILE A 266 9.83 0.57 1.79
C ILE A 266 8.91 0.30 0.59
N ASP A 267 8.66 -0.98 0.25
CA ASP A 267 7.59 -1.35 -0.70
C ASP A 267 6.22 -1.02 -0.07
N PRO A 268 5.51 0.04 -0.51
CA PRO A 268 4.29 0.49 0.16
C PRO A 268 3.15 -0.53 0.05
N ILE A 269 3.12 -1.29 -1.05
CA ILE A 269 2.13 -2.35 -1.28
C ILE A 269 2.48 -3.57 -0.42
N GLY A 270 3.77 -3.93 -0.35
CA GLY A 270 4.28 -4.96 0.54
C GLY A 270 3.95 -4.68 2.00
N TYR A 271 4.20 -3.45 2.46
CA TYR A 271 3.88 -3.02 3.82
C TYR A 271 2.38 -3.05 4.11
N THR A 272 1.54 -2.57 3.18
CA THR A 272 0.07 -2.69 3.33
C THR A 272 -0.37 -4.15 3.49
N ARG A 273 0.21 -5.06 2.72
CA ARG A 273 -0.09 -6.50 2.83
C ARG A 273 0.41 -7.10 4.14
N PHE A 274 1.58 -6.69 4.62
CA PHE A 274 2.08 -7.05 5.93
C PHE A 274 1.08 -6.63 7.02
N ILE A 275 0.63 -5.36 7.03
CA ILE A 275 -0.37 -4.87 8.00
C ILE A 275 -1.65 -5.70 7.96
N LEU A 276 -2.24 -5.90 6.77
CA LEU A 276 -3.46 -6.68 6.62
C LEU A 276 -3.27 -8.13 7.08
N THR A 277 -2.11 -8.73 6.84
CA THR A 277 -1.82 -10.11 7.21
C THR A 277 -1.66 -10.23 8.72
N SER A 278 -0.86 -9.36 9.35
CA SER A 278 -0.66 -9.34 10.80
C SER A 278 -1.96 -9.11 11.55
N LEU A 279 -2.78 -8.14 11.13
CA LEU A 279 -4.10 -7.90 11.70
C LEU A 279 -5.05 -9.09 11.49
N THR A 280 -4.94 -9.80 10.37
CA THR A 280 -5.72 -11.03 10.14
C THR A 280 -5.32 -12.12 11.12
N VAL A 281 -4.02 -12.32 11.36
CA VAL A 281 -3.51 -13.29 12.34
C VAL A 281 -4.03 -12.94 13.74
N ILE A 282 -3.89 -11.68 14.16
CA ILE A 282 -4.39 -11.20 15.46
C ILE A 282 -5.88 -11.49 15.61
N ARG A 283 -6.70 -11.11 14.60
CA ARG A 283 -8.14 -11.37 14.62
C ARG A 283 -8.46 -12.86 14.75
N LEU A 284 -7.80 -13.71 13.97
CA LEU A 284 -8.07 -15.15 13.99
C LEU A 284 -7.66 -15.79 15.32
N MET A 285 -6.52 -15.40 15.88
CA MET A 285 -6.10 -15.86 17.21
C MET A 285 -7.08 -15.41 18.29
N HIS A 286 -7.48 -14.14 18.27
CA HIS A 286 -8.46 -13.62 19.21
C HIS A 286 -9.79 -14.40 19.13
N GLN A 287 -10.31 -14.61 17.92
CA GLN A 287 -11.54 -15.39 17.72
C GLN A 287 -11.41 -16.83 18.21
N LYS A 288 -10.24 -17.45 18.03
CA LYS A 288 -9.96 -18.81 18.52
C LYS A 288 -9.90 -18.86 20.04
N LEU A 289 -9.21 -17.92 20.67
CA LEU A 289 -9.15 -17.83 22.14
C LEU A 289 -10.54 -17.59 22.74
N CYS A 290 -11.31 -16.66 22.17
CA CYS A 290 -12.68 -16.40 22.57
C CYS A 290 -13.62 -17.60 22.41
N ALA A 291 -13.28 -18.59 21.58
CA ALA A 291 -14.06 -19.82 21.42
C ALA A 291 -13.69 -20.90 22.45
N ASP A 292 -12.52 -20.79 23.10
CA ASP A 292 -12.12 -21.67 24.19
C ASP A 292 -12.83 -21.22 25.48
N GLN A 293 -13.48 -22.16 26.16
CA GLN A 293 -14.23 -21.91 27.38
C GLN A 293 -13.35 -21.32 28.49
N ARG A 294 -12.05 -21.67 28.52
CA ARG A 294 -11.09 -21.12 29.49
C ARG A 294 -10.90 -19.62 29.34
N PHE A 295 -11.09 -19.07 28.13
CA PHE A 295 -10.79 -17.68 27.81
C PHE A 295 -12.01 -16.90 27.30
N GLU A 296 -13.23 -17.41 27.50
CA GLU A 296 -14.47 -16.83 26.98
C GLU A 296 -14.62 -15.34 27.31
N ARG A 297 -14.16 -14.92 28.49
CA ARG A 297 -14.22 -13.52 28.94
C ARG A 297 -13.52 -12.55 27.98
N LEU A 298 -12.54 -13.00 27.19
CA LEU A 298 -11.84 -12.17 26.19
C LEU A 298 -12.78 -11.46 25.22
N ARG A 299 -13.97 -11.99 24.95
CA ARG A 299 -14.99 -11.36 24.08
C ARG A 299 -15.44 -9.98 24.56
N PHE A 300 -15.25 -9.70 25.85
CA PHE A 300 -15.63 -8.47 26.52
C PHE A 300 -14.44 -7.54 26.82
N HIS A 301 -13.22 -7.96 26.49
CA HIS A 301 -12.00 -7.16 26.61
C HIS A 301 -11.74 -6.35 25.35
N SER A 302 -11.28 -5.12 25.52
CA SER A 302 -10.91 -4.26 24.41
C SER A 302 -9.66 -4.77 23.72
N ILE A 303 -9.47 -4.35 22.47
CA ILE A 303 -8.19 -4.51 21.76
C ILE A 303 -7.74 -3.12 21.37
N GLU A 304 -6.77 -2.58 22.10
CA GLU A 304 -6.30 -1.21 21.93
C GLU A 304 -4.98 -1.20 21.17
N ILE A 305 -5.08 -0.87 19.87
CA ILE A 305 -3.92 -0.64 19.02
C ILE A 305 -3.87 0.86 18.73
N PRO A 306 -2.84 1.59 19.22
CA PRO A 306 -2.71 3.03 19.02
C PRO A 306 -2.74 3.40 17.53
N HIS A 307 -3.47 4.48 17.19
CA HIS A 307 -3.58 5.03 15.84
C HIS A 307 -4.04 4.01 14.77
N LEU A 308 -4.67 2.90 15.16
CA LEU A 308 -5.04 1.86 14.21
C LEU A 308 -6.05 2.36 13.18
N ILE A 309 -7.04 3.15 13.60
CA ILE A 309 -8.05 3.69 12.69
C ILE A 309 -7.41 4.60 11.63
N GLU A 310 -6.52 5.49 12.06
CA GLU A 310 -5.74 6.37 11.19
C GLU A 310 -4.86 5.55 10.22
N LEU A 311 -4.33 4.40 10.65
CA LEU A 311 -3.56 3.51 9.77
C LEU A 311 -4.37 3.00 8.58
N PHE A 312 -5.69 2.77 8.75
CA PHE A 312 -6.56 2.36 7.64
C PHE A 312 -6.72 3.46 6.59
N ASP A 313 -6.53 4.73 6.97
CA ASP A 313 -6.59 5.88 6.06
C ASP A 313 -5.36 5.98 5.16
N TYR A 314 -4.35 5.13 5.31
CA TYR A 314 -3.17 5.14 4.44
C TYR A 314 -2.95 3.82 3.67
N LEU A 315 -3.78 2.78 3.87
CA LEU A 315 -3.57 1.49 3.22
C LEU A 315 -3.72 1.55 1.68
N LEU A 316 -2.71 1.03 0.98
CA LEU A 316 -2.74 0.88 -0.47
C LEU A 316 -3.33 -0.48 -0.84
N LEU A 317 -4.63 -0.50 -1.20
CA LEU A 317 -5.42 -1.72 -1.39
C LEU A 317 -5.67 -2.04 -2.88
N PRO A 318 -4.73 -2.63 -3.61
CA PRO A 318 -4.78 -2.76 -5.07
C PRO A 318 -5.76 -3.81 -5.59
N THR A 319 -6.30 -4.67 -4.72
CA THR A 319 -7.20 -5.76 -5.09
C THR A 319 -8.51 -5.70 -4.30
N ARG A 320 -9.61 -6.11 -4.91
CA ARG A 320 -10.90 -6.31 -4.23
C ARG A 320 -10.81 -7.16 -2.96
N ASN A 321 -9.98 -8.19 -2.96
CA ASN A 321 -9.82 -9.06 -1.79
C ASN A 321 -9.14 -8.31 -0.63
N ASP A 322 -8.13 -7.49 -0.91
CA ASP A 322 -7.48 -6.66 0.09
C ASP A 322 -8.45 -5.62 0.68
N MET A 323 -9.33 -5.04 -0.15
CA MET A 323 -10.36 -4.09 0.30
C MET A 323 -11.43 -4.73 1.18
N ILE A 324 -11.91 -5.92 0.81
CA ILE A 324 -12.85 -6.69 1.64
C ILE A 324 -12.20 -7.05 2.97
N ARG A 325 -10.96 -7.54 2.94
CA ARG A 325 -10.18 -7.87 4.13
C ARG A 325 -9.99 -6.65 5.02
N ALA A 326 -9.58 -5.52 4.47
CA ALA A 326 -9.41 -4.27 5.21
C ALA A 326 -10.70 -3.84 5.90
N ARG A 327 -11.84 -3.86 5.19
CA ARG A 327 -13.15 -3.53 5.78
C ARG A 327 -13.53 -4.48 6.93
N GLN A 328 -13.30 -5.78 6.76
CA GLN A 328 -13.58 -6.78 7.81
C GLN A 328 -12.72 -6.55 9.05
N LEU A 329 -11.42 -6.27 8.86
CA LEU A 329 -10.50 -5.98 9.95
C LEU A 329 -10.87 -4.67 10.65
N TYR A 330 -11.12 -3.61 9.89
CA TYR A 330 -11.54 -2.31 10.41
C TYR A 330 -12.77 -2.45 11.32
N ASN A 331 -13.82 -3.12 10.84
CA ASN A 331 -15.03 -3.33 11.62
C ASN A 331 -14.76 -4.15 12.89
N PHE A 332 -13.97 -5.21 12.80
CA PHE A 332 -13.61 -6.04 13.94
C PHE A 332 -12.87 -5.21 15.00
N PHE A 333 -11.78 -4.53 14.65
CA PHE A 333 -11.00 -3.79 15.64
C PHE A 333 -11.75 -2.56 16.18
N ARG A 334 -12.61 -1.92 15.38
CA ARG A 334 -13.48 -0.83 15.85
C ARG A 334 -14.53 -1.31 16.86
N GLU A 335 -15.08 -2.51 16.66
CA GLU A 335 -15.99 -3.12 17.64
C GLU A 335 -15.24 -3.46 18.94
N TYR A 336 -14.05 -4.04 18.82
CA TYR A 336 -13.26 -4.44 19.98
C TYR A 336 -12.64 -3.24 20.72
N SER A 337 -12.36 -2.11 20.07
CA SER A 337 -11.90 -0.91 20.77
C SER A 337 -12.96 -0.28 21.68
N GLN A 338 -14.22 -0.72 21.59
CA GLN A 338 -15.35 -0.18 22.36
C GLN A 338 -15.82 -1.14 23.46
N LYS A 339 -15.10 -2.25 23.69
CA LYS A 339 -15.47 -3.21 24.73
C LYS A 339 -15.22 -2.65 26.13
N GLN A 340 -15.95 -3.17 27.10
CA GLN A 340 -16.02 -2.63 28.46
C GLN A 340 -14.75 -2.85 29.28
N TYR A 341 -14.12 -4.01 29.13
CA TYR A 341 -12.96 -4.38 29.95
C TYR A 341 -11.65 -3.99 29.25
N PRO A 342 -10.58 -3.69 30.01
CA PRO A 342 -9.33 -3.21 29.46
C PRO A 342 -8.63 -4.25 28.57
N ASP A 343 -7.81 -3.78 27.64
CA ASP A 343 -6.98 -4.65 26.80
C ASP A 343 -5.94 -5.45 27.61
N LEU A 344 -5.45 -6.55 27.03
CA LEU A 344 -4.48 -7.45 27.66
C LEU A 344 -3.13 -6.78 27.91
N LEU A 345 -2.77 -5.76 27.13
CA LEU A 345 -1.51 -5.02 27.28
C LEU A 345 -1.65 -3.75 28.12
N GLY A 346 -2.89 -3.35 28.45
CA GLY A 346 -3.20 -2.16 29.23
C GLY A 346 -2.85 -2.32 30.71
N ASN A 347 -3.53 -1.56 31.57
CA ASN A 347 -3.30 -1.64 33.01
C ASN A 347 -3.72 -3.01 33.57
N ILE A 348 -2.72 -3.86 33.84
CA ILE A 348 -2.89 -5.24 34.32
C ILE A 348 -3.31 -5.33 35.79
N GLU A 349 -3.32 -4.23 36.54
CA GLU A 349 -3.67 -4.20 37.97
C GLU A 349 -5.14 -3.83 38.23
N LEU A 350 -5.92 -3.55 37.18
CA LEU A 350 -7.34 -3.25 37.32
C LEU A 350 -8.11 -4.50 37.74
N SER A 351 -9.06 -4.36 38.66
CA SER A 351 -9.87 -5.49 39.14
C SER A 351 -10.67 -6.20 38.02
N ASN A 352 -10.99 -5.49 36.94
CA ASN A 352 -11.65 -6.02 35.76
C ASN A 352 -10.70 -6.47 34.64
N ALA A 353 -9.37 -6.44 34.87
CA ALA A 353 -8.37 -6.93 33.92
C ALA A 353 -8.48 -8.45 33.73
N PHE A 354 -8.15 -8.91 32.52
CA PHE A 354 -8.32 -10.31 32.13
C PHE A 354 -7.52 -11.25 33.06
N GLY A 355 -6.24 -10.92 33.29
CA GLY A 355 -5.33 -11.75 34.06
C GLY A 355 -5.75 -11.92 35.52
N ILE A 356 -6.22 -10.84 36.16
CA ILE A 356 -6.72 -10.88 37.54
C ILE A 356 -7.97 -11.75 37.61
N HIS A 357 -8.94 -11.53 36.72
CA HIS A 357 -10.16 -12.34 36.71
C HIS A 357 -9.85 -13.82 36.47
N PHE A 358 -8.97 -14.12 35.52
CA PHE A 358 -8.55 -15.49 35.20
C PHE A 358 -7.86 -16.15 36.41
N ALA A 359 -6.90 -15.47 37.03
CA ALA A 359 -6.19 -16.00 38.20
C ALA A 359 -7.12 -16.18 39.40
N ASN A 360 -8.07 -15.27 39.60
CA ASN A 360 -9.02 -15.38 40.70
C ASN A 360 -9.94 -16.60 40.56
N GLN A 361 -10.23 -17.05 39.33
CA GLN A 361 -11.03 -18.25 39.07
C GLN A 361 -10.20 -19.55 39.05
N SER A 362 -8.87 -19.46 39.02
CA SER A 362 -7.98 -20.62 38.95
C SER A 362 -7.59 -21.09 40.35
N GLU A 363 -8.01 -22.30 40.72
CA GLU A 363 -7.62 -22.92 42.00
C GLU A 363 -6.10 -23.06 42.11
N THR A 364 -5.44 -23.55 41.06
CA THR A 364 -3.98 -23.76 41.02
C THR A 364 -3.18 -22.47 41.23
N MET A 365 -3.63 -21.36 40.63
CA MET A 365 -2.99 -20.05 40.79
C MET A 365 -3.19 -19.51 42.21
N ASN A 366 -4.39 -19.66 42.77
CA ASN A 366 -4.68 -19.25 44.14
C ASN A 366 -3.92 -20.10 45.18
N GLU A 367 -3.76 -21.40 44.96
CA GLU A 367 -2.92 -22.27 45.79
C GLU A 367 -1.47 -21.81 45.78
N SER A 368 -0.92 -21.54 44.60
CA SER A 368 0.45 -21.01 44.43
C SER A 368 0.62 -19.67 45.16
N LEU A 369 -0.37 -18.77 45.04
CA LEU A 369 -0.39 -17.48 45.74
C LEU A 369 -0.36 -17.65 47.26
N ASN A 370 -1.17 -18.56 47.79
CA ASN A 370 -1.25 -18.84 49.22
C ASN A 370 0.06 -19.44 49.75
N GLN A 371 0.68 -20.34 49.00
CA GLN A 371 1.99 -20.92 49.34
C GLN A 371 3.08 -19.83 49.39
N ILE A 372 3.12 -18.95 48.39
CA ILE A 372 4.07 -17.83 48.34
C ILE A 372 3.86 -16.88 49.53
N ARG A 373 2.61 -16.54 49.85
CA ARG A 373 2.30 -15.70 51.02
C ARG A 373 2.72 -16.33 52.33
N ALA A 374 2.46 -17.62 52.50
CA ALA A 374 2.87 -18.36 53.68
C ALA A 374 4.40 -18.40 53.82
N GLN A 375 5.13 -18.55 52.71
CA GLN A 375 6.59 -18.49 52.70
C GLN A 375 7.09 -17.07 53.01
N ALA A 376 6.54 -16.05 52.36
CA ALA A 376 6.90 -14.66 52.60
C ALA A 376 6.70 -14.24 54.06
N GLU A 377 5.64 -14.72 54.72
CA GLU A 377 5.43 -14.44 56.14
C GLU A 377 6.48 -15.14 57.01
N ARG A 378 6.84 -16.40 56.71
CA ARG A 378 7.94 -17.10 57.42
C ARG A 378 9.28 -16.37 57.25
N ASP A 379 9.59 -15.93 56.04
CA ASP A 379 10.83 -15.21 55.72
C ASP A 379 10.88 -13.86 56.43
N LYS A 380 9.76 -13.13 56.44
CA LYS A 380 9.61 -11.87 57.18
C LYS A 380 9.81 -12.06 58.68
N GLN A 381 9.20 -13.07 59.28
CA GLN A 381 9.39 -13.37 60.71
C GLN A 381 10.84 -13.73 61.03
N THR A 382 11.49 -14.48 60.14
CA THR A 382 12.92 -14.82 60.26
C THR A 382 13.78 -13.56 60.19
N LYS A 383 13.47 -12.63 59.27
CA LYS A 383 14.19 -11.36 59.16
C LYS A 383 13.98 -10.45 60.36
N ILE A 384 12.76 -10.39 60.91
CA ILE A 384 12.49 -9.62 62.13
C ILE A 384 13.35 -10.13 63.29
N LYS A 385 13.47 -11.46 63.44
CA LYS A 385 14.36 -12.06 64.44
C LYS A 385 15.83 -11.70 64.20
N GLU A 386 16.31 -11.81 62.96
CA GLU A 386 17.68 -11.41 62.59
C GLU A 386 17.96 -9.94 62.94
N VAL A 387 17.06 -9.02 62.55
CA VAL A 387 17.16 -7.58 62.84
C VAL A 387 17.18 -7.33 64.35
N ASN A 388 16.33 -8.02 65.12
CA ASN A 388 16.30 -7.85 66.58
C ASN A 388 17.58 -8.36 67.24
N ASN A 389 18.09 -9.53 66.83
CA ASN A 389 19.35 -10.07 67.33
C ASN A 389 20.54 -9.14 67.04
N GLU A 390 20.63 -8.58 65.83
CA GLU A 390 21.69 -7.65 65.47
C GLU A 390 21.54 -6.28 66.19
N LYS A 391 20.32 -5.83 66.48
CA LYS A 391 20.07 -4.66 67.34
C LYS A 391 20.53 -4.90 68.78
N GLU A 392 20.25 -6.08 69.34
CA GLU A 392 20.72 -6.45 70.69
C GLU A 392 22.25 -6.51 70.73
N ARG A 393 22.88 -7.12 69.72
CA ARG A 393 24.33 -7.16 69.59
C ARG A 393 24.95 -5.77 69.49
N TYR A 394 24.34 -4.88 68.70
CA TYR A 394 24.75 -3.48 68.63
C TYR A 394 24.66 -2.80 69.99
N ALA A 395 23.56 -2.98 70.71
CA ALA A 395 23.36 -2.40 72.03
C ALA A 395 24.41 -2.90 73.05
N GLN A 396 24.69 -4.21 73.06
CA GLN A 396 25.71 -4.82 73.92
C GLN A 396 27.10 -4.25 73.61
N LEU A 397 27.50 -4.20 72.35
CA LEU A 397 28.80 -3.63 71.95
C LEU A 397 28.91 -2.15 72.33
N MET A 398 27.82 -1.39 72.22
CA MET A 398 27.79 0.01 72.64
C MET A 398 27.87 0.16 74.16
N GLU A 399 27.20 -0.69 74.93
CA GLU A 399 27.30 -0.70 76.40
C GLU A 399 28.73 -1.05 76.86
N GLU A 400 29.36 -2.07 76.26
CA GLU A 400 30.75 -2.42 76.50
C GLU A 400 31.70 -1.28 76.14
N ALA A 401 31.49 -0.63 74.99
CA ALA A 401 32.29 0.52 74.58
C ALA A 401 32.13 1.72 75.51
N ASN A 402 30.96 1.90 76.13
CA ASN A 402 30.69 2.98 77.10
C ASN A 402 31.38 2.75 78.45
N LYS A 403 31.64 1.50 78.83
CA LYS A 403 32.39 1.14 80.05
C LYS A 403 33.91 1.35 79.91
N LEU A 404 34.40 1.51 78.69
CA LEU A 404 35.82 1.69 78.38
C LEU A 404 36.16 3.18 78.18
N THR A 405 37.40 3.56 78.50
CA THR A 405 37.96 4.88 78.19
C THR A 405 38.70 4.84 76.85
N CYS A 406 38.85 6.01 76.20
CA CYS A 406 39.55 6.09 74.91
C CYS A 406 41.06 6.21 75.12
N GLU A 407 41.81 5.20 74.69
CA GLU A 407 43.28 5.15 74.81
C GLU A 407 43.96 5.14 73.42
N CYS A 408 43.35 5.78 72.42
CA CYS A 408 43.88 5.78 71.06
C CYS A 408 45.26 6.46 70.98
N VAL A 409 46.19 5.85 70.26
CA VAL A 409 47.50 6.45 69.98
C VAL A 409 47.38 7.25 68.69
N PHE A 410 47.66 8.55 68.76
CA PHE A 410 47.59 9.46 67.62
C PHE A 410 49.00 9.74 67.08
N GLY A 411 49.15 9.64 65.76
CA GLY A 411 50.34 10.09 65.03
C GLY A 411 50.07 11.43 64.34
N THR A 412 51.12 12.17 64.02
CA THR A 412 51.03 13.42 63.26
C THR A 412 51.81 13.32 61.96
N TYR A 413 51.32 14.01 60.92
CA TYR A 413 52.05 14.21 59.67
C TYR A 413 51.84 15.64 59.17
N LEU A 414 52.82 16.15 58.43
CA LEU A 414 52.78 17.51 57.88
C LEU A 414 52.07 17.50 56.53
N THR A 415 51.21 18.49 56.33
CA THR A 415 50.61 18.83 55.03
C THR A 415 50.96 20.27 54.68
N GLY A 416 50.83 20.67 53.41
CA GLY A 416 51.06 22.05 52.98
C GLY A 416 50.16 23.11 53.65
N ARG A 417 49.21 22.70 54.49
CA ARG A 417 48.32 23.57 55.29
C ARG A 417 48.46 23.36 56.81
N GLY A 418 49.51 22.69 57.28
CA GLY A 418 49.78 22.45 58.71
C GLY A 418 49.84 20.97 59.13
N VAL A 419 49.99 20.73 60.43
CA VAL A 419 50.05 19.39 61.04
C VAL A 419 48.66 18.77 61.09
N ARG A 420 48.51 17.56 60.53
CA ARG A 420 47.31 16.74 60.69
C ARG A 420 47.59 15.55 61.60
N THR A 421 46.62 15.21 62.45
CA THR A 421 46.62 14.04 63.32
C THR A 421 45.85 12.88 62.67
N TYR A 422 46.36 11.65 62.81
CA TYR A 422 45.66 10.42 62.45
C TYR A 422 45.75 9.41 63.60
N VAL A 423 44.81 8.47 63.64
CA VAL A 423 44.86 7.38 64.61
C VAL A 423 45.90 6.36 64.14
N LYS A 424 47.01 6.23 64.86
CA LYS A 424 48.08 5.25 64.57
C LYS A 424 47.66 3.86 65.02
N GLU A 425 47.10 3.76 66.23
CA GLU A 425 46.54 2.51 66.76
C GLU A 425 45.20 2.78 67.45
N LYS A 426 44.15 2.09 66.99
CA LYS A 426 42.81 2.18 67.59
C LYS A 426 42.79 1.41 68.91
N CYS A 427 42.35 2.06 69.99
CA CYS A 427 42.10 1.40 71.26
C CYS A 427 40.92 0.42 71.18
N VAL A 428 40.78 -0.41 72.22
CA VAL A 428 39.71 -1.41 72.31
C VAL A 428 38.34 -0.76 72.16
N ARG A 429 38.09 0.36 72.84
CA ARG A 429 36.83 1.13 72.72
C ARG A 429 36.50 1.52 71.28
N CYS A 430 37.43 2.15 70.56
CA CYS A 430 37.18 2.59 69.18
C CYS A 430 37.04 1.41 68.21
N LYS A 431 37.74 0.30 68.45
CA LYS A 431 37.54 -0.95 67.70
C LYS A 431 36.16 -1.56 67.96
N THR A 432 35.65 -1.51 69.19
CA THR A 432 34.31 -2.01 69.54
C THR A 432 33.21 -1.15 68.92
N ILE A 433 33.36 0.18 68.92
CA ILE A 433 32.43 1.10 68.22
C ILE A 433 32.43 0.84 66.72
N GLU A 434 33.61 0.64 66.12
CA GLU A 434 33.72 0.30 64.70
C GLU A 434 33.08 -1.06 64.38
N LYS A 435 33.27 -2.07 65.24
CA LYS A 435 32.58 -3.36 65.11
C LYS A 435 31.06 -3.21 65.16
N ALA A 436 30.54 -2.38 66.07
CA ALA A 436 29.12 -2.06 66.14
C ALA A 436 28.63 -1.34 64.87
N GLY A 437 29.38 -0.33 64.40
CA GLY A 437 29.06 0.42 63.18
C GLY A 437 29.16 -0.40 61.88
N ASN A 438 29.85 -1.54 61.91
CA ASN A 438 29.96 -2.47 60.79
C ASN A 438 28.85 -3.54 60.76
N ILE A 439 27.95 -3.57 61.74
CA ILE A 439 26.77 -4.43 61.68
C ILE A 439 25.89 -3.97 60.51
N LYS A 440 25.65 -4.89 59.58
CA LYS A 440 24.80 -4.66 58.41
C LYS A 440 23.79 -5.78 58.32
N VAL A 441 22.55 -5.41 58.04
CA VAL A 441 21.45 -6.33 57.81
C VAL A 441 20.87 -6.00 56.45
N ASP A 442 20.81 -6.99 55.56
CA ASP A 442 20.24 -6.81 54.22
C ASP A 442 18.76 -6.43 54.30
N ILE A 443 18.28 -5.67 53.32
CA ILE A 443 16.88 -5.28 53.24
C ILE A 443 16.06 -6.50 52.84
N TYR A 444 14.96 -6.76 53.56
CA TYR A 444 13.98 -7.76 53.13
C TYR A 444 13.02 -7.13 52.12
N GLU A 445 12.95 -7.75 50.95
CA GLU A 445 12.01 -7.40 49.89
C GLU A 445 10.93 -8.50 49.82
N CYS A 446 9.67 -8.11 49.95
CA CYS A 446 8.57 -9.07 49.85
C CYS A 446 8.46 -9.57 48.41
N PRO A 447 8.45 -10.89 48.16
CA PRO A 447 8.46 -11.44 46.80
C PRO A 447 7.17 -11.20 46.02
N ILE A 448 6.11 -10.74 46.69
CA ILE A 448 4.81 -10.49 46.10
C ILE A 448 4.18 -9.21 46.66
N PRO A 449 3.43 -8.44 45.84
CA PRO A 449 2.72 -7.25 46.32
C PRO A 449 1.71 -7.56 47.44
N THR A 450 1.53 -6.59 48.35
CA THR A 450 0.55 -6.68 49.44
C THR A 450 -0.89 -6.62 48.93
N ARG A 451 -1.13 -5.83 47.87
CA ARG A 451 -2.45 -5.67 47.26
C ARG A 451 -2.85 -6.93 46.50
N GLN A 452 -4.09 -7.40 46.72
CA GLN A 452 -4.60 -8.65 46.15
C GLN A 452 -4.57 -8.64 44.61
N GLU A 453 -5.02 -7.56 43.99
CA GLU A 453 -5.08 -7.44 42.52
C GLU A 453 -3.69 -7.49 41.90
N SER A 454 -2.73 -6.73 42.45
CA SER A 454 -1.33 -6.75 41.99
C SER A 454 -0.69 -8.13 42.21
N ALA A 455 -0.99 -8.81 43.32
CA ALA A 455 -0.51 -10.17 43.56
C ALA A 455 -1.07 -11.18 42.55
N LEU A 456 -2.37 -11.11 42.25
CA LEU A 456 -3.01 -11.95 41.22
C LEU A 456 -2.44 -11.67 39.82
N ALA A 457 -2.16 -10.40 39.49
CA ALA A 457 -1.52 -10.02 38.24
C ALA A 457 -0.12 -10.64 38.09
N VAL A 458 0.67 -10.65 39.17
CA VAL A 458 2.00 -11.30 39.20
C VAL A 458 1.88 -12.81 38.99
N ILE A 459 0.98 -13.47 39.73
CA ILE A 459 0.77 -14.92 39.60
C ILE A 459 0.30 -15.30 38.20
N PHE A 460 -0.64 -14.54 37.65
CA PHE A 460 -1.08 -14.71 36.27
C PHE A 460 0.09 -14.57 35.29
N GLY A 461 0.97 -13.59 35.49
CA GLY A 461 2.17 -13.39 34.67
C GLY A 461 3.12 -14.59 34.69
N LEU A 462 3.35 -15.18 35.87
CA LEU A 462 4.23 -16.34 36.06
C LEU A 462 3.63 -17.62 35.47
N GLN A 463 2.32 -17.83 35.65
CA GLN A 463 1.61 -19.05 35.23
C GLN A 463 0.72 -18.84 34.01
N MET A 464 1.02 -17.85 33.17
CA MET A 464 0.18 -17.48 32.02
C MET A 464 0.04 -18.65 31.05
N PRO A 465 -1.18 -19.03 30.65
CA PRO A 465 -1.40 -20.00 29.58
C PRO A 465 -0.64 -19.59 28.31
N ILE A 466 0.01 -20.56 27.67
CA ILE A 466 0.91 -20.30 26.53
C ILE A 466 0.16 -19.63 25.37
N GLU A 467 -1.12 -19.94 25.19
CA GLU A 467 -1.95 -19.39 24.13
C GLU A 467 -2.20 -17.89 24.33
N ILE A 468 -2.42 -17.46 25.58
CA ILE A 468 -2.55 -16.04 25.93
C ILE A 468 -1.21 -15.33 25.81
N ARG A 469 -0.12 -15.99 26.20
CA ARG A 469 1.25 -15.45 26.08
C ARG A 469 1.60 -15.16 24.62
N CYS A 470 1.40 -16.12 23.72
CA CYS A 470 1.65 -15.94 22.29
C CYS A 470 0.78 -14.84 21.70
N TYR A 471 -0.50 -14.78 22.07
CA TYR A 471 -1.39 -13.71 21.61
C TYR A 471 -0.94 -12.33 22.08
N ARG A 472 -0.54 -12.21 23.35
CA ARG A 472 0.00 -10.97 23.95
C ARG A 472 1.28 -10.53 23.25
N GLU A 473 2.19 -11.46 22.95
CA GLU A 473 3.43 -11.17 22.22
C GLU A 473 3.17 -10.68 20.80
N ILE A 474 2.25 -11.31 20.06
CA ILE A 474 1.92 -10.90 18.68
C ILE A 474 1.27 -9.51 18.66
N LEU A 475 0.37 -9.22 19.61
CA LEU A 475 -0.19 -7.87 19.78
C LEU A 475 0.92 -6.85 20.03
N TRP A 476 1.82 -7.15 20.97
CA TRP A 476 2.92 -6.27 21.33
C TRP A 476 3.88 -6.03 20.15
N GLN A 477 4.25 -7.08 19.41
CA GLN A 477 5.10 -6.95 18.21
C GLN A 477 4.44 -6.10 17.13
N PHE A 478 3.13 -6.25 16.93
CA PHE A 478 2.41 -5.44 15.95
C PHE A 478 2.32 -3.97 16.37
N ILE A 479 2.11 -3.69 17.66
CA ILE A 479 2.06 -2.32 18.18
C ILE A 479 3.44 -1.64 18.05
N ASN A 480 4.52 -2.36 18.37
CA ASN A 480 5.89 -1.85 18.31
C ASN A 480 6.58 -2.04 16.95
N ARG A 481 5.80 -2.29 15.89
CA ARG A 481 6.33 -2.41 14.53
C ARG A 481 7.01 -1.11 14.10
N PRO A 482 8.00 -1.16 13.18
CA PRO A 482 8.52 0.05 12.56
C PRO A 482 7.41 0.77 11.79
N ASN A 483 7.16 2.03 12.16
CA ASN A 483 6.26 2.91 11.43
C ASN A 483 7.07 3.68 10.38
N PRO A 484 6.58 3.78 9.13
CA PRO A 484 7.19 4.66 8.14
C PRO A 484 7.04 6.10 8.65
N GLN A 485 8.15 6.84 8.73
CA GLN A 485 8.10 8.26 9.07
C GLN A 485 7.90 9.05 7.77
N PRO A 486 6.78 9.77 7.61
CA PRO A 486 6.61 10.66 6.48
C PRO A 486 7.67 11.78 6.55
N ASP A 487 8.30 12.09 5.42
CA ASP A 487 9.13 13.30 5.30
C ASP A 487 8.24 14.53 5.57
N ASN A 488 8.49 15.21 6.70
CA ASN A 488 7.95 16.54 6.98
C ASN A 488 8.76 17.58 6.20
N SER A 489 8.70 17.56 4.87
CA SER A 489 9.33 18.58 4.01
C SER A 489 8.42 19.05 2.89
#